data_AF-A0A314W8A8-F1
#
_entry.id   AF-A0A314W8A8-F1
#
_cell.length_a   1.000
_cell.length_b   1.000
_cell.length_c   1.000
_cell.angle_alpha   90.00
_cell.angle_beta   90.00
_cell.angle_gamma   90.00
#
_symmetry.space_group_name_H-M   'P 1'
#
loop_
_entity.id
_entity.type
_entity.pdbx_description
1 polymer ?
#
loop_
_entity_poly.entity_id
_entity_poly.type
_entity_poly.pdbx_seq_one_letter_code
_entity_poly.pdbx_strand_id
1 'polypeptide(L)' 'MAEIQLKNLTKRWGNFIGVDDFNLTIQDEEFLVLLGPSGCGKTTTMRMIAGLEDCTEGEVW' A
#
# COMPACT_ATOMS: atom_id res chain seq x y z
N MET A 1 -19.45 4.61 -2.89
CA MET A 1 -18.72 5.69 -2.21
C MET A 1 -17.86 5.15 -1.09
N ALA A 2 -16.76 4.52 -1.51
CA ALA A 2 -15.62 4.17 -0.67
C ALA A 2 -14.36 4.58 -1.43
N GLU A 3 -13.84 5.77 -1.11
CA GLU A 3 -12.49 6.17 -1.49
C GLU A 3 -11.49 5.38 -0.61
N ILE A 4 -10.38 4.95 -1.17
CA ILE A 4 -9.28 4.36 -0.40
C ILE A 4 -8.13 5.37 -0.33
N GLN A 5 -7.62 5.63 0.87
CA GLN A 5 -6.48 6.52 1.06
C GLN A 5 -5.32 5.82 1.77
N LEU A 6 -4.17 5.79 1.11
CA LEU A 6 -2.88 5.35 1.67
C LEU A 6 -2.07 6.59 2.01
N LYS A 7 -1.72 6.75 3.29
CA LYS A 7 -0.99 7.92 3.77
C LYS A 7 0.30 7.49 4.47
N ASN A 8 1.43 7.94 3.91
CA ASN A 8 2.79 7.63 4.38
C ASN A 8 3.01 6.13 4.60
N LEU A 9 2.40 5.30 3.74
CA LEU A 9 2.32 3.86 3.95
C LEU A 9 3.71 3.24 3.84
N THR A 10 4.18 2.66 4.93
CA THR A 10 5.51 2.05 5.02
C THR A 10 5.40 0.63 5.55
N LYS A 11 6.10 -0.30 4.90
CA LYS A 11 6.27 -1.67 5.37
C LYS A 11 7.74 -2.04 5.44
N ARG A 12 8.16 -2.43 6.65
CA ARG A 12 9.53 -2.81 6.97
C ARG A 12 9.57 -4.16 7.68
N TRP A 13 10.61 -4.95 7.36
CA TRP A 13 10.98 -6.16 8.10
C TRP A 13 12.45 -6.06 8.49
N GLY A 14 12.71 -5.69 9.76
CA GLY A 14 14.06 -5.39 10.22
C GLY A 14 14.67 -4.23 9.42
N ASN A 15 15.75 -4.49 8.67
CA ASN A 15 16.40 -3.47 7.85
C ASN A 15 15.88 -3.41 6.41
N PHE A 16 15.03 -4.34 5.98
CA PHE A 16 14.48 -4.38 4.64
C PHE A 16 13.18 -3.57 4.54
N ILE A 17 13.12 -2.64 3.59
CA ILE A 17 11.93 -1.81 3.32
C ILE A 17 11.28 -2.32 2.03
N GLY A 18 10.05 -2.82 2.15
CA GLY A 18 9.28 -3.31 0.99
C GLY A 18 8.37 -2.27 0.37
N VAL A 19 7.90 -1.32 1.17
CA VAL A 19 7.12 -0.14 0.76
C VAL A 19 7.60 1.02 1.63
N ASP A 20 7.92 2.15 1.01
CA ASP A 20 8.55 3.30 1.67
C ASP A 20 7.78 4.57 1.35
N ASP A 21 7.20 5.21 2.38
CA ASP A 21 6.47 6.48 2.30
C ASP A 21 5.50 6.58 1.09
N PHE A 22 4.72 5.52 0.88
CA PHE A 22 3.83 5.44 -0.28
C PHE A 22 2.50 6.16 -0.01
N ASN A 23 2.16 7.10 -0.88
CA ASN A 23 0.96 7.92 -0.79
C ASN A 23 0.13 7.75 -2.05
N LEU A 24 -1.14 7.37 -1.89
CA LEU A 24 -2.06 7.13 -3.01
C LEU A 24 -3.50 7.34 -2.54
N THR A 25 -4.30 8.01 -3.36
CA THR A 25 -5.75 8.06 -3.21
C THR A 25 -6.38 7.36 -4.40
N ILE A 26 -7.28 6.42 -4.12
CA ILE A 26 -8.04 5.66 -5.13
C ILE A 26 -9.49 6.11 -5.03
N GLN A 27 -9.98 6.73 -6.11
CA GLN A 27 -11.32 7.30 -6.14
C GLN A 27 -12.40 6.20 -6.17
N ASP A 28 -13.60 6.55 -5.71
CA ASP A 28 -14.76 5.63 -5.80
C ASP A 28 -14.95 5.17 -7.25
N GLU A 29 -15.17 3.87 -7.43
CA GLU A 29 -15.34 3.22 -8.74
C GLU A 29 -14.11 3.28 -9.69
N GLU A 30 -12.94 3.74 -9.21
CA GLU A 30 -11.71 3.73 -10.00
C GLU A 30 -11.17 2.32 -10.22
N PHE A 31 -10.78 2.01 -11.46
CA PHE A 31 -10.05 0.79 -11.78
C PHE A 31 -8.53 1.05 -11.78
N LEU A 32 -7.89 0.84 -10.64
CA LEU A 32 -6.45 1.00 -10.47
C LEU A 32 -5.68 -0.31 -10.79
N VAL A 33 -4.51 -0.18 -11.43
CA VAL A 33 -3.53 -1.27 -11.58
C VAL A 33 -2.19 -0.86 -10.96
N LEU A 34 -1.66 -1.68 -10.04
CA LEU A 34 -0.26 -1.56 -9.58
C LEU A 34 0.66 -2.35 -10.51
N LEU A 35 1.56 -1.67 -11.22
CA LEU A 35 2.51 -2.25 -12.18
C LEU A 35 3.97 -1.98 -11.77
N GLY A 36 4.84 -2.98 -11.95
CA GLY A 36 6.26 -2.87 -11.65
C GLY A 36 6.98 -4.22 -11.59
N PRO A 37 8.32 -4.26 -11.50
CA PRO A 37 9.11 -5.49 -11.49
C PRO A 37 8.85 -6.36 -10.25
N SER A 38 9.29 -7.62 -10.27
CA SER A 38 9.18 -8.48 -9.08
C SER A 38 9.90 -7.87 -7.87
N GLY A 39 9.31 -7.97 -6.68
CA GLY A 39 9.88 -7.42 -5.45
C GLY A 39 9.64 -5.93 -5.18
N CYS A 40 9.01 -5.18 -6.09
CA CYS A 40 8.82 -3.72 -5.92
C CYS A 40 7.67 -3.30 -4.97
N GLY A 41 7.15 -4.21 -4.12
CA GLY A 41 6.15 -3.87 -3.11
C GLY A 41 4.67 -4.00 -3.51
N LYS A 42 4.31 -4.28 -4.78
CA LYS A 42 2.90 -4.37 -5.23
C LYS A 42 2.01 -5.26 -4.36
N THR A 43 2.40 -6.53 -4.20
CA THR A 43 1.62 -7.52 -3.44
C THR A 43 1.57 -7.13 -1.97
N THR A 44 2.64 -6.57 -1.43
CA THR A 44 2.70 -6.06 -0.06
C THR A 44 1.70 -4.91 0.13
N THR A 45 1.67 -3.93 -0.78
CA THR A 45 0.70 -2.83 -0.74
C THR A 45 -0.74 -3.34 -0.81
N MET A 46 -1.05 -4.26 -1.73
CA MET A 46 -2.39 -4.86 -1.82
C MET A 46 -2.80 -5.63 -0.57
N ARG A 47 -1.86 -6.34 0.08
CA ARG A 47 -2.14 -7.05 1.34
C ARG A 47 -2.44 -6.10 2.48
N MET A 48 -1.77 -4.94 2.53
CA MET A 48 -2.07 -3.89 3.51
C MET A 48 -3.45 -3.28 3.28
N ILE A 49 -3.81 -2.96 2.03
CA ILE A 49 -5.17 -2.47 1.68
C ILE A 49 -6.24 -3.49 2.10
N ALA A 50 -6.00 -4.77 1.86
CA ALA A 50 -6.94 -5.84 2.18
C ALA A 50 -7.02 -6.19 3.68
N GLY A 51 -6.21 -5.56 4.54
CA GLY A 51 -6.12 -5.90 5.97
C GLY A 51 -5.51 -7.28 6.24
N LEU A 52 -4.80 -7.86 5.27
CA LEU A 52 -4.11 -9.15 5.40
C LEU A 52 -2.68 -9.00 5.93
N GLU A 53 -2.22 -7.77 6.07
CA GLU A 53 -0.90 -7.41 6.57
C GLU A 53 -0.92 -6.02 7.18
N ASP A 54 -0.41 -5.86 8.40
CA ASP A 54 -0.32 -4.54 9.02
C ASP A 54 0.78 -3.69 8.39
N CYS A 55 0.55 -2.39 8.27
CA CYS A 55 1.61 -1.43 7.97
C CYS A 55 2.57 -1.29 9.17
N THR A 56 3.82 -0.94 8.90
CA THR A 56 4.78 -0.59 9.96
C THR A 56 4.56 0.84 10.41
N GLU A 57 4.33 1.74 9.47
CA GLU A 57 4.00 3.16 9.70
C GLU A 57 2.98 3.60 8.63
N GLY A 58 2.30 4.71 8.91
CA GLY A 58 1.26 5.25 8.04
C GLY A 58 -0.12 4.65 8.32
N GLU A 59 -1.06 4.95 7.43
CA GLU A 59 -2.47 4.62 7.61
C GLU A 59 -3.12 4.21 6.29
N VAL A 60 -4.16 3.37 6.39
CA VAL A 60 -5.05 2.98 5.29
C VAL A 60 -6.48 3.31 5.73
N TRP A 61 -7.18 4.13 4.95
CA TRP A 61 -8.56 4.56 5.15
C TRP A 61 -9.45 4.09 4.02
#